data_AF-M2PRK6-F1
#
_entry.id   AF-M2PRK6-F1
#
_cell.length_a   1.000
_cell.length_b   1.000
_cell.length_c   1.000
_cell.angle_alpha   90.00
_cell.angle_beta   90.00
_cell.angle_gamma   90.00
#
_symmetry.space_group_name_H-M   'P 1'
#
loop_
_entity.id
_entity.type
_entity.pdbx_description
1 polymer ?
#
loop_
_entity_poly.entity_id
_entity_poly.type
_entity_poly.pdbx_seq_one_letter_code
_entity_poly.pdbx_strand_id
1 'polypeptide(L)'
;MYRRLTERLSTATHQPSALRSVIDSWFYTLEEEVLDTGEVDEEDEDAIAEAVDTLMERRLGDVARTTPAFASALRGYRHVKRADDAATAEAVIAWLGGQKSVAASAKRAAGVRGDLDHFGALGFLQGLLTVLKDCGHPGLLVVLDEIETLQRVRGDVREKGLNALRQLLDEIDTGRFPGLFLVITGTPAFFDGQQGVQRLPPLAQRLATDFTTDARFDNPRAVQLRLPGFDLNRLGELGRNVRDLYVGDAKEPERIAARVDDAYVDELARAVTGGMGGKVGVAPRVFLRKLVQDVLDRVDEHEEFDPRVHYPVTVKGSELSEEERNTVADVDDIDLDLP
;
A
#
# COMPACT_ATOMS: atom_id res chain seq x y z
N MET A 1 -5.45 -6.70 -9.55
CA MET A 1 -5.54 -6.05 -8.23
C MET A 1 -5.71 -7.08 -7.13
N TYR A 2 -6.87 -7.74 -7.00
CA TYR A 2 -7.14 -8.72 -5.93
C TYR A 2 -6.00 -9.74 -5.71
N ARG A 3 -5.51 -10.40 -6.77
CA ARG A 3 -4.36 -11.31 -6.67
C ARG A 3 -3.09 -10.69 -6.05
N ARG A 4 -2.77 -9.45 -6.41
CA ARG A 4 -1.59 -8.76 -5.85
C ARG A 4 -1.84 -8.37 -4.39
N LEU A 5 -3.07 -8.01 -4.05
CA LEU A 5 -3.49 -7.71 -2.68
C LEU A 5 -3.34 -8.95 -1.80
N THR A 6 -3.84 -10.12 -2.22
CA THR A 6 -3.72 -11.37 -1.46
C THR A 6 -2.27 -11.85 -1.34
N GLU A 7 -1.45 -11.70 -2.39
CA GLU A 7 0.00 -11.98 -2.36
C GLU A 7 0.77 -11.09 -1.37
N ARG A 8 0.31 -9.85 -1.15
CA ARG A 8 0.95 -8.89 -0.24
C ARG A 8 0.22 -8.75 1.10
N LEU A 9 -0.85 -9.52 1.31
CA LEU A 9 -1.64 -9.49 2.54
C LEU A 9 -0.74 -9.87 3.71
N SER A 10 -0.72 -9.03 4.73
CA SER A 10 0.00 -9.23 5.99
C SER A 10 -0.90 -8.84 7.16
N THR A 11 -0.59 -9.35 8.34
CA THR A 11 -1.25 -8.99 9.60
C THR A 11 -0.17 -8.64 10.64
N ALA A 12 -0.56 -8.19 11.82
CA ALA A 12 0.40 -7.93 12.90
C ALA A 12 1.20 -9.18 13.29
N THR A 13 0.63 -10.38 13.10
CA THR A 13 1.22 -11.66 13.48
C THR A 13 1.84 -12.43 12.31
N HIS A 14 1.45 -12.10 11.07
CA HIS A 14 1.87 -12.84 9.88
C HIS A 14 2.51 -11.93 8.83
N GLN A 15 3.68 -12.37 8.36
CA GLN A 15 4.39 -11.80 7.22
C GLN A 15 3.56 -11.87 5.92
N PRO A 16 3.97 -11.21 4.83
CA PRO A 16 3.23 -11.21 3.56
C PRO A 16 2.86 -12.61 3.06
N SER A 17 1.71 -12.71 2.37
CA SER A 17 1.02 -13.95 1.97
C SER A 17 0.20 -14.62 3.09
N ALA A 18 -0.36 -13.82 4.00
CA ALA A 18 -1.12 -14.28 5.17
C ALA A 18 -2.51 -14.88 4.86
N LEU A 19 -2.93 -15.00 3.59
CA LEU A 19 -4.29 -15.44 3.24
C LEU A 19 -4.65 -16.81 3.84
N ARG A 20 -3.74 -17.79 3.74
CA ARG A 20 -3.91 -19.12 4.35
C ARG A 20 -4.10 -19.00 5.86
N SER A 21 -3.19 -18.32 6.53
CA SER A 21 -3.24 -18.14 7.99
C SER A 21 -4.52 -17.47 8.45
N VAL A 22 -5.00 -16.45 7.73
CA VAL A 22 -6.26 -15.76 8.02
C VAL A 22 -7.44 -16.71 7.88
N ILE A 23 -7.51 -17.49 6.80
CA ILE A 23 -8.58 -18.47 6.56
C ILE A 23 -8.54 -19.59 7.61
N ASP A 24 -7.35 -20.10 7.95
CA ASP A 24 -7.18 -21.13 8.97
C ASP A 24 -7.60 -20.64 10.35
N SER A 25 -7.22 -19.41 10.71
CA SER A 25 -7.62 -18.77 11.97
C SER A 25 -9.14 -18.54 12.03
N TRP A 26 -9.74 -18.22 10.88
CA TRP A 26 -11.19 -18.06 10.79
C TRP A 26 -11.92 -19.37 11.05
N PHE A 27 -11.49 -20.48 10.45
CA PHE A 27 -12.11 -21.79 10.72
C PHE A 27 -12.00 -22.18 12.20
N TYR A 28 -10.85 -21.91 12.82
CA TYR A 28 -10.68 -22.13 14.25
C TYR A 28 -11.64 -21.26 15.08
N THR A 29 -11.81 -19.99 14.72
CA THR A 29 -12.78 -19.08 15.38
C THR A 29 -14.22 -19.58 15.25
N LEU A 30 -14.59 -20.10 14.08
CA LEU A 30 -15.93 -20.67 13.87
C LEU A 30 -16.15 -21.96 14.67
N GLU A 31 -15.12 -22.77 14.81
CA GLU A 31 -15.16 -24.00 15.60
C GLU A 31 -15.31 -23.71 17.09
N GLU A 32 -14.53 -22.77 17.63
CA GLU A 32 -14.69 -22.28 19.01
C GLU A 32 -16.11 -21.72 19.24
N GLU A 33 -16.64 -20.91 18.31
CA GLU A 33 -18.01 -20.37 18.44
C GLU A 33 -19.07 -21.49 18.48
N VAL A 34 -18.89 -22.57 17.71
CA VAL A 34 -19.81 -23.72 17.73
C VAL A 34 -19.72 -24.47 19.06
N LEU A 35 -18.51 -24.74 19.55
CA LEU A 35 -18.32 -25.43 20.83
C LEU A 35 -18.88 -24.62 22.01
N ASP A 36 -18.68 -23.30 21.99
CA ASP A 36 -19.19 -22.37 23.02
C ASP A 36 -20.73 -22.36 23.12
N THR A 37 -21.44 -22.76 22.06
CA THR A 37 -22.91 -22.87 22.12
C THR A 37 -23.39 -24.00 23.04
N GLY A 38 -22.57 -25.05 23.23
CA GLY A 38 -22.92 -26.27 23.95
C GLY A 38 -24.04 -27.10 23.31
N GLU A 39 -24.43 -26.80 22.06
CA GLU A 39 -25.48 -27.53 21.32
C GLU A 39 -24.93 -28.81 20.65
N VAL A 40 -23.62 -28.90 20.48
CA VAL A 40 -22.91 -30.01 19.82
C VAL A 40 -21.97 -30.67 20.83
N ASP A 41 -21.90 -32.00 20.80
CA ASP A 41 -20.96 -32.77 21.62
C ASP A 41 -19.52 -32.52 21.15
N GLU A 42 -18.62 -32.18 22.07
CA GLU A 42 -17.20 -31.91 21.78
C GLU A 42 -16.48 -33.17 21.24
N GLU A 43 -17.01 -34.36 21.53
CA GLU A 43 -16.46 -35.64 21.05
C GLU A 43 -16.98 -36.04 19.66
N ASP A 44 -18.00 -35.36 19.13
CA ASP A 44 -18.59 -35.65 17.82
C ASP A 44 -18.03 -34.72 16.73
N GLU A 45 -16.86 -35.10 16.18
CA GLU A 45 -16.16 -34.35 15.13
C GLU A 45 -17.03 -34.09 13.88
N ASP A 46 -17.94 -35.02 13.55
CA ASP A 46 -18.83 -34.93 12.40
C ASP A 46 -20.01 -33.97 12.68
N ALA A 47 -20.52 -33.91 13.90
CA ALA A 47 -21.51 -32.91 14.26
C ALA A 47 -20.90 -31.49 14.31
N ILE A 48 -19.68 -31.35 14.84
CA ILE A 48 -18.92 -30.08 14.84
C ILE A 48 -18.66 -29.62 13.40
N ALA A 49 -18.30 -30.56 12.52
CA ALA A 49 -18.15 -30.31 11.08
C ALA A 49 -19.36 -29.59 10.49
N GLU A 50 -20.53 -30.20 10.62
CA GLU A 50 -21.77 -29.76 10.00
C GLU A 50 -22.25 -28.43 10.60
N ALA A 51 -22.12 -28.27 11.91
CA ALA A 51 -22.45 -27.04 12.61
C ALA A 51 -21.58 -25.86 12.14
N VAL A 52 -20.27 -26.05 12.01
CA VAL A 52 -19.37 -25.00 11.51
C VAL A 52 -19.63 -24.70 10.04
N ASP A 53 -19.95 -25.70 9.20
CA ASP A 53 -20.31 -25.45 7.80
C ASP A 53 -21.59 -24.62 7.69
N THR A 54 -22.58 -24.91 8.54
CA THR A 54 -23.82 -24.12 8.66
C THR A 54 -23.54 -22.69 9.13
N LEU A 55 -22.67 -22.53 10.14
CA LEU A 55 -22.26 -21.22 10.64
C LEU A 55 -21.53 -20.42 9.55
N MET A 56 -20.60 -21.04 8.84
CA MET A 56 -19.88 -20.45 7.71
C MET A 56 -20.83 -19.96 6.62
N GLU A 57 -21.83 -20.77 6.24
CA GLU A 57 -22.86 -20.37 5.27
C GLU A 57 -23.66 -19.16 5.74
N ARG A 58 -24.02 -19.11 7.03
CA ARG A 58 -24.72 -17.98 7.63
C ARG A 58 -23.86 -16.71 7.57
N ARG A 59 -22.58 -16.79 7.96
CA ARG A 59 -21.63 -15.65 7.96
C ARG A 59 -21.39 -15.12 6.55
N LEU A 60 -21.23 -16.01 5.59
CA LEU A 60 -21.03 -15.65 4.18
C LEU A 60 -22.32 -15.41 3.41
N GLY A 61 -23.50 -15.45 4.04
CA GLY A 61 -24.78 -15.40 3.36
C GLY A 61 -24.93 -14.19 2.43
N ASP A 62 -24.43 -13.02 2.84
CA ASP A 62 -24.44 -11.81 2.03
C ASP A 62 -23.48 -11.90 0.83
N VAL A 63 -22.28 -12.44 1.04
CA VAL A 63 -21.26 -12.64 0.00
C VAL A 63 -21.70 -13.72 -0.99
N ALA A 64 -22.33 -14.79 -0.51
CA ALA A 64 -22.77 -15.93 -1.30
C ALA A 64 -23.88 -15.56 -2.29
N ARG A 65 -24.72 -14.56 -1.99
CA ARG A 65 -25.75 -14.05 -2.93
C ARG A 65 -25.14 -13.46 -4.19
N THR A 66 -24.01 -12.76 -4.06
CA THR A 66 -23.33 -12.12 -5.19
C THR A 66 -22.19 -12.96 -5.74
N THR A 67 -21.57 -13.80 -4.91
CA THR A 67 -20.35 -14.54 -5.24
C THR A 67 -20.31 -15.89 -4.54
N PRO A 68 -21.15 -16.86 -4.97
CA PRO A 68 -21.22 -18.19 -4.37
C PRO A 68 -19.87 -18.93 -4.40
N ALA A 69 -19.05 -18.66 -5.41
CA ALA A 69 -17.80 -19.37 -5.64
C ALA A 69 -16.77 -19.18 -4.52
N PHE A 70 -16.82 -18.05 -3.79
CA PHE A 70 -15.94 -17.82 -2.63
C PHE A 70 -16.30 -18.76 -1.47
N ALA A 71 -17.59 -18.82 -1.11
CA ALA A 71 -18.08 -19.72 -0.06
C ALA A 71 -17.88 -21.20 -0.43
N SER A 72 -18.15 -21.58 -1.68
CA SER A 72 -17.90 -22.95 -2.15
C SER A 72 -16.43 -23.34 -2.03
N ALA A 73 -15.51 -22.45 -2.38
CA ALA A 73 -14.08 -22.74 -2.27
C ALA A 73 -13.59 -22.84 -0.83
N LEU A 74 -14.13 -22.05 0.10
CA LEU A 74 -13.82 -22.17 1.52
C LEU A 74 -14.31 -23.51 2.10
N ARG A 75 -15.53 -23.93 1.76
CA ARG A 75 -16.04 -25.27 2.10
C ARG A 75 -15.14 -26.38 1.54
N GLY A 76 -14.83 -26.25 0.26
CA GLY A 76 -13.94 -27.16 -0.45
C GLY A 76 -12.56 -27.27 0.20
N TYR A 77 -11.98 -26.12 0.58
CA TYR A 77 -10.71 -26.06 1.28
C TYR A 77 -10.76 -26.80 2.63
N ARG A 78 -11.81 -26.57 3.44
CA ARG A 78 -11.98 -27.24 4.72
C ARG A 78 -12.09 -28.76 4.59
N HIS A 79 -12.88 -29.24 3.62
CA HIS A 79 -13.02 -30.66 3.33
C HIS A 79 -11.68 -31.30 2.94
N VAL A 80 -10.96 -30.65 2.02
CA VAL A 80 -9.64 -31.12 1.57
C VAL A 80 -8.60 -31.10 2.70
N LYS A 81 -8.65 -30.09 3.58
CA LYS A 81 -7.76 -29.99 4.74
C LYS A 81 -7.98 -31.14 5.74
N ARG A 82 -9.23 -31.55 5.97
CA ARG A 82 -9.57 -32.70 6.83
C ARG A 82 -9.17 -34.04 6.23
N ALA A 83 -9.18 -34.13 4.89
CA ALA A 83 -8.67 -35.29 4.18
C ALA A 83 -7.12 -35.36 4.12
N ASP A 84 -6.42 -34.42 4.77
CA ASP A 84 -4.96 -34.29 4.81
C ASP A 84 -4.29 -34.21 3.41
N ASP A 85 -5.02 -33.69 2.41
CA ASP A 85 -4.49 -33.46 1.06
C ASP A 85 -3.92 -32.04 0.94
N ALA A 86 -2.70 -31.88 1.47
CA ALA A 86 -1.99 -30.61 1.49
C ALA A 86 -1.82 -29.97 0.10
N ALA A 87 -1.61 -30.78 -0.94
CA ALA A 87 -1.39 -30.31 -2.30
C ALA A 87 -2.65 -29.69 -2.89
N THR A 88 -3.80 -30.35 -2.73
CA THR A 88 -5.08 -29.80 -3.16
C THR A 88 -5.46 -28.59 -2.29
N ALA A 89 -5.20 -28.61 -0.99
CA ALA A 89 -5.48 -27.50 -0.09
C ALA A 89 -4.73 -26.21 -0.52
N GLU A 90 -3.44 -26.33 -0.85
CA GLU A 90 -2.64 -25.22 -1.39
C GLU A 90 -3.19 -24.72 -2.73
N ALA A 91 -3.58 -25.61 -3.62
CA ALA A 91 -4.16 -25.24 -4.90
C ALA A 91 -5.49 -24.47 -4.75
N VAL A 92 -6.32 -24.83 -3.76
CA VAL A 92 -7.58 -24.13 -3.46
C VAL A 92 -7.31 -22.75 -2.86
N ILE A 93 -6.34 -22.61 -1.95
CA ILE A 93 -5.92 -21.30 -1.42
C ILE A 93 -5.36 -20.42 -2.52
N ALA A 94 -4.51 -20.96 -3.41
CA ALA A 94 -4.01 -20.23 -4.57
C ALA A 94 -5.15 -19.72 -5.45
N TRP A 95 -6.19 -20.53 -5.65
CA TRP A 95 -7.38 -20.13 -6.41
C TRP A 95 -8.19 -19.04 -5.70
N LEU A 96 -8.44 -19.18 -4.39
CA LEU A 96 -9.07 -18.16 -3.53
C LEU A 96 -8.27 -16.86 -3.54
N GLY A 97 -6.94 -16.94 -3.66
CA GLY A 97 -6.03 -15.82 -3.83
C GLY A 97 -6.07 -15.21 -5.24
N GLY A 98 -6.83 -15.75 -6.18
CA GLY A 98 -6.96 -15.23 -7.55
C GLY A 98 -5.83 -15.64 -8.50
N GLN A 99 -5.09 -16.72 -8.20
CA GLN A 99 -4.12 -17.28 -9.15
C GLN A 99 -4.82 -17.84 -10.39
N LYS A 100 -4.26 -17.56 -11.57
CA LYS A 100 -4.84 -17.98 -12.86
C LYS A 100 -4.54 -19.45 -13.18
N SER A 101 -3.38 -19.95 -12.77
CA SER A 101 -2.89 -21.27 -13.12
C SER A 101 -3.12 -22.25 -11.96
N VAL A 102 -4.38 -22.65 -11.78
CA VAL A 102 -4.75 -23.69 -10.80
C VAL A 102 -5.30 -24.91 -11.51
N ALA A 103 -4.84 -26.10 -11.12
CA ALA A 103 -5.24 -27.37 -11.72
C ALA A 103 -6.76 -27.57 -11.66
N ALA A 104 -7.35 -28.06 -12.75
CA ALA A 104 -8.79 -28.33 -12.82
C ALA A 104 -9.26 -29.38 -11.79
N SER A 105 -8.38 -30.29 -11.37
CA SER A 105 -8.64 -31.24 -10.29
C SER A 105 -8.91 -30.54 -8.97
N ALA A 106 -8.09 -29.57 -8.59
CA ALA A 106 -8.26 -28.81 -7.35
C ALA A 106 -9.54 -27.95 -7.37
N LYS A 107 -9.84 -27.30 -8.50
CA LYS A 107 -11.10 -26.57 -8.67
C LYS A 107 -12.32 -27.49 -8.50
N ARG A 108 -12.29 -28.70 -9.08
CA ARG A 108 -13.34 -29.71 -8.94
C ARG A 108 -13.47 -30.21 -7.50
N ALA A 109 -12.36 -30.47 -6.82
CA ALA A 109 -12.36 -30.87 -5.41
C ALA A 109 -13.01 -29.80 -4.51
N ALA A 110 -12.81 -28.52 -4.83
CA ALA A 110 -13.44 -27.42 -4.13
C ALA A 110 -14.85 -27.03 -4.63
N GLY A 111 -15.43 -27.78 -5.57
CA GLY A 111 -16.76 -27.49 -6.11
C GLY A 111 -16.86 -26.19 -6.91
N VAL A 112 -15.73 -25.62 -7.36
CA VAL A 112 -15.69 -24.35 -8.10
C VAL A 112 -15.36 -24.55 -9.58
N ARG A 113 -15.82 -23.61 -10.40
CA ARG A 113 -15.62 -23.62 -11.85
C ARG A 113 -15.09 -22.27 -12.34
N GLY A 114 -14.36 -22.30 -13.44
CA GLY A 114 -13.88 -21.09 -14.12
C GLY A 114 -12.65 -20.45 -13.48
N ASP A 115 -12.31 -19.28 -14.02
CA ASP A 115 -11.29 -18.38 -13.50
C ASP A 115 -11.97 -17.17 -12.86
N LEU A 116 -11.24 -16.50 -11.97
CA LEU A 116 -11.69 -15.29 -11.32
C LEU A 116 -11.74 -14.13 -12.32
N ASP A 117 -12.95 -13.68 -12.66
CA ASP A 117 -13.17 -12.49 -13.47
C ASP A 117 -13.17 -11.21 -12.63
N HIS A 118 -13.44 -10.06 -13.25
CA HIS A 118 -13.40 -8.77 -12.56
C HIS A 118 -14.48 -8.65 -11.46
N PHE A 119 -15.71 -9.08 -11.76
CA PHE A 119 -16.82 -8.99 -10.81
C PHE A 119 -16.64 -9.97 -9.64
N GLY A 120 -16.20 -11.19 -9.93
CA GLY A 120 -15.84 -12.18 -8.93
C GLY A 120 -14.71 -11.69 -8.03
N ALA A 121 -13.72 -10.98 -8.56
CA ALA A 121 -12.63 -10.42 -7.74
C ALA A 121 -13.12 -9.40 -6.70
N LEU A 122 -14.10 -8.56 -7.05
CA LEU A 122 -14.73 -7.65 -6.09
C LEU A 122 -15.54 -8.40 -5.03
N GLY A 123 -16.27 -9.45 -5.44
CA GLY A 123 -16.96 -10.33 -4.50
C GLY A 123 -16.01 -11.07 -3.54
N PHE A 124 -14.85 -11.49 -4.03
CA PHE A 124 -13.84 -12.15 -3.22
C PHE A 124 -13.20 -11.18 -2.23
N LEU A 125 -13.01 -9.91 -2.61
CA LEU A 125 -12.57 -8.88 -1.66
C LEU A 125 -13.60 -8.68 -0.53
N GLN A 126 -14.90 -8.65 -0.85
CA GLN A 126 -15.96 -8.58 0.15
C GLN A 126 -15.98 -9.81 1.08
N GLY A 127 -15.77 -11.00 0.51
CA GLY A 127 -15.60 -12.24 1.26
C GLY A 127 -14.42 -12.17 2.21
N LEU A 128 -13.25 -11.73 1.73
CA LEU A 128 -12.05 -11.56 2.53
C LEU A 128 -12.26 -10.57 3.69
N LEU A 129 -12.94 -9.45 3.47
CA LEU A 129 -13.27 -8.49 4.53
C LEU A 129 -14.16 -9.10 5.61
N THR A 130 -15.11 -9.95 5.22
CA THR A 130 -15.98 -10.68 6.16
C THR A 130 -15.15 -11.61 7.05
N VAL A 131 -14.27 -12.40 6.43
CA VAL A 131 -13.34 -13.31 7.13
C VAL A 131 -12.42 -12.52 8.08
N LEU A 132 -11.80 -11.43 7.61
CA LEU A 132 -10.92 -10.60 8.43
C LEU A 132 -11.64 -10.04 9.67
N LYS A 133 -12.87 -9.54 9.49
CA LYS A 133 -13.69 -9.00 10.58
C LYS A 133 -14.01 -10.07 11.63
N ASP A 134 -14.41 -11.26 11.20
CA ASP A 134 -14.72 -12.36 12.11
C ASP A 134 -13.47 -12.83 12.87
N CYS A 135 -12.28 -12.78 12.25
CA CYS A 135 -10.99 -13.01 12.93
C CYS A 135 -10.56 -11.88 13.89
N GLY A 136 -11.42 -10.88 14.13
CA GLY A 136 -11.12 -9.76 15.03
C GLY A 136 -10.21 -8.67 14.43
N HIS A 137 -9.90 -8.72 13.12
CA HIS A 137 -9.20 -7.61 12.47
C HIS A 137 -10.16 -6.43 12.24
N PRO A 138 -9.73 -5.19 12.51
CA PRO A 138 -10.59 -4.02 12.38
C PRO A 138 -10.98 -3.69 10.92
N GLY A 139 -10.24 -4.23 9.96
CA GLY A 139 -10.44 -3.98 8.54
C GLY A 139 -9.21 -4.32 7.70
N LEU A 140 -9.21 -3.83 6.47
CA LEU A 140 -8.13 -4.01 5.50
C LEU A 140 -7.68 -2.64 4.98
N LEU A 141 -6.40 -2.32 5.16
CA LEU A 141 -5.74 -1.19 4.51
C LEU A 141 -5.19 -1.64 3.16
N VAL A 142 -5.61 -0.99 2.08
CA VAL A 142 -5.07 -1.20 0.73
C VAL A 142 -4.37 0.07 0.29
N VAL A 143 -3.06 -0.03 0.03
CA VAL A 143 -2.27 1.06 -0.52
C VAL A 143 -1.97 0.77 -1.99
N LEU A 144 -2.43 1.66 -2.87
CA LEU A 144 -2.03 1.69 -4.27
C LEU A 144 -0.95 2.75 -4.41
N ASP A 145 0.30 2.29 -4.44
CA ASP A 145 1.47 3.17 -4.50
C ASP A 145 1.87 3.48 -5.95
N GLU A 146 2.39 4.69 -6.20
CA GLU A 146 2.89 5.17 -7.50
C GLU A 146 1.90 4.95 -8.66
N ILE A 147 0.64 5.39 -8.48
CA ILE A 147 -0.41 5.13 -9.47
C ILE A 147 -0.12 5.77 -10.84
N GLU A 148 0.73 6.79 -10.90
CA GLU A 148 1.24 7.42 -12.13
C GLU A 148 1.99 6.44 -13.04
N THR A 149 2.47 5.30 -12.52
CA THR A 149 3.06 4.23 -13.33
C THR A 149 2.08 3.68 -14.37
N LEU A 150 0.76 3.82 -14.15
CA LEU A 150 -0.28 3.52 -15.15
C LEU A 150 -0.13 4.35 -16.42
N GLN A 151 0.48 5.53 -16.37
CA GLN A 151 0.70 6.37 -17.55
C GLN A 151 1.70 5.71 -18.52
N ARG A 152 2.61 4.89 -18.00
CA ARG A 152 3.68 4.22 -18.78
C ARG A 152 3.23 2.93 -19.47
N VAL A 153 2.05 2.39 -19.12
CA VAL A 153 1.55 1.16 -19.75
C VAL A 153 0.81 1.44 -21.07
N ARG A 154 0.58 0.39 -21.87
CA ARG A 154 -0.17 0.47 -23.12
C ARG A 154 -1.57 1.07 -22.90
N GLY A 155 -2.05 1.83 -23.88
CA GLY A 155 -3.29 2.61 -23.76
C GLY A 155 -4.52 1.79 -23.37
N ASP A 156 -4.67 0.59 -23.93
CA ASP A 156 -5.79 -0.33 -23.65
C ASP A 156 -5.74 -0.86 -22.20
N VAL A 157 -4.54 -1.16 -21.69
CA VAL A 157 -4.32 -1.60 -20.31
C VAL A 157 -4.55 -0.43 -19.35
N ARG A 158 -4.08 0.77 -19.71
CA ARG A 158 -4.29 2.00 -18.93
C ARG A 158 -5.78 2.31 -18.78
N GLU A 159 -6.55 2.27 -19.87
CA GLU A 159 -8.00 2.51 -19.84
C GLU A 159 -8.74 1.49 -18.99
N LYS A 160 -8.35 0.21 -19.06
CA LYS A 160 -8.89 -0.83 -18.16
C LYS A 160 -8.53 -0.54 -16.70
N GLY A 161 -7.31 -0.07 -16.43
CA GLY A 161 -6.85 0.33 -15.10
C GLY A 161 -7.66 1.50 -14.53
N LEU A 162 -7.84 2.57 -15.29
CA LEU A 162 -8.64 3.73 -14.88
C LEU A 162 -10.10 3.35 -14.63
N ASN A 163 -10.70 2.51 -15.50
CA ASN A 163 -12.06 2.01 -15.30
C ASN A 163 -12.18 1.13 -14.05
N ALA A 164 -11.22 0.26 -13.79
CA ALA A 164 -11.19 -0.58 -12.59
C ALA A 164 -11.05 0.27 -11.31
N LEU A 165 -10.24 1.33 -11.35
CA LEU A 165 -10.13 2.28 -10.24
C LEU A 165 -11.46 3.00 -9.99
N ARG A 166 -12.10 3.51 -11.04
CA ARG A 166 -13.43 4.13 -10.94
C ARG A 166 -14.46 3.18 -10.32
N GLN A 167 -14.51 1.93 -10.80
CA GLN A 167 -15.40 0.90 -10.25
C GLN A 167 -15.10 0.61 -8.79
N LEU A 168 -13.84 0.49 -8.39
CA LEU A 168 -13.48 0.30 -6.98
C LEU A 168 -13.99 1.46 -6.11
N LEU A 169 -13.83 2.71 -6.56
CA LEU A 169 -14.32 3.88 -5.83
C LEU A 169 -15.85 3.89 -5.70
N ASP A 170 -16.57 3.54 -6.77
CA ASP A 170 -18.04 3.43 -6.75
C ASP A 170 -18.53 2.37 -5.74
N GLU A 171 -17.87 1.21 -5.71
CA GLU A 171 -18.22 0.11 -4.81
C GLU A 171 -17.87 0.43 -3.34
N ILE A 172 -16.84 1.25 -3.10
CA ILE A 172 -16.53 1.80 -1.77
C ILE A 172 -17.60 2.81 -1.34
N ASP A 173 -17.94 3.76 -2.20
CA ASP A 173 -18.92 4.83 -1.92
C ASP A 173 -20.32 4.26 -1.65
N THR A 174 -20.72 3.23 -2.39
CA THR A 174 -21.99 2.51 -2.18
C THR A 174 -22.01 1.64 -0.91
N GLY A 175 -20.89 1.52 -0.19
CA GLY A 175 -20.80 0.80 1.08
C GLY A 175 -20.64 -0.71 0.95
N ARG A 176 -20.24 -1.24 -0.22
CA ARG A 176 -20.08 -2.69 -0.43
C ARG A 176 -18.94 -3.30 0.38
N PHE A 177 -17.93 -2.51 0.72
CA PHE A 177 -16.70 -2.97 1.38
C PHE A 177 -16.54 -2.38 2.80
N PRO A 178 -17.41 -2.76 3.77
CA PRO A 178 -17.24 -2.31 5.14
C PRO A 178 -15.89 -2.80 5.71
N GLY A 179 -15.15 -1.90 6.34
CA GLY A 179 -13.82 -2.18 6.88
C GLY A 179 -12.67 -2.07 5.85
N LEU A 180 -12.93 -1.70 4.59
CA LEU A 180 -11.87 -1.39 3.63
C LEU A 180 -11.46 0.08 3.75
N PHE A 181 -10.17 0.35 3.87
CA PHE A 181 -9.59 1.68 3.73
C PHE A 181 -8.62 1.69 2.56
N LEU A 182 -8.90 2.52 1.55
CA LEU A 182 -8.10 2.64 0.33
C LEU A 182 -7.27 3.93 0.39
N VAL A 183 -5.94 3.78 0.29
CA VAL A 183 -4.99 4.88 0.12
C VAL A 183 -4.40 4.77 -1.27
N ILE A 184 -4.41 5.87 -2.01
CA ILE A 184 -3.78 5.95 -3.34
C ILE A 184 -2.73 7.04 -3.25
N THR A 185 -1.50 6.72 -3.62
CA THR A 185 -0.45 7.72 -3.77
C THR A 185 -0.20 7.93 -5.26
N GLY A 186 0.19 9.16 -5.59
CA GLY A 186 0.71 9.44 -6.90
C GLY A 186 1.10 10.91 -7.06
N THR A 187 1.68 11.20 -8.21
CA THR A 187 2.13 12.56 -8.55
C THR A 187 1.01 13.37 -9.21
N PRO A 188 1.11 14.72 -9.22
CA PRO A 188 0.18 15.59 -9.96
C PRO A 188 0.02 15.19 -11.44
N ALA A 189 1.06 14.60 -12.06
CA ALA A 189 0.98 14.10 -13.43
C ALA A 189 -0.17 13.09 -13.63
N PHE A 190 -0.53 12.30 -12.61
CA PHE A 190 -1.67 11.39 -12.70
C PHE A 190 -3.01 12.07 -12.43
N PHE A 191 -3.08 13.00 -11.49
CA PHE A 191 -4.35 13.63 -11.08
C PHE A 191 -4.77 14.78 -12.02
N ASP A 192 -3.81 15.55 -12.51
CA ASP A 192 -4.05 16.77 -13.30
C ASP A 192 -3.65 16.58 -14.77
N GLY A 193 -2.73 15.64 -15.05
CA GLY A 193 -2.22 15.41 -16.38
C GLY A 193 -3.23 14.76 -17.35
N GLN A 194 -3.10 15.12 -18.64
CA GLN A 194 -3.93 14.61 -19.73
C GLN A 194 -3.85 13.09 -19.94
N GLN A 195 -2.78 12.45 -19.46
CA GLN A 195 -2.59 11.00 -19.57
C GLN A 195 -3.03 10.22 -18.32
N GLY A 196 -3.42 10.93 -17.26
CA GLY A 196 -3.90 10.37 -16.00
C GLY A 196 -5.42 10.24 -15.92
N VAL A 197 -6.00 10.62 -14.77
CA VAL A 197 -7.44 10.48 -14.48
C VAL A 197 -8.32 11.30 -15.43
N GLN A 198 -7.80 12.38 -16.00
CA GLN A 198 -8.50 13.24 -16.96
C GLN A 198 -8.94 12.50 -18.23
N ARG A 199 -8.30 11.37 -18.56
CA ARG A 199 -8.74 10.50 -19.68
C ARG A 199 -10.09 9.82 -19.44
N LEU A 200 -10.50 9.71 -18.18
CA LEU A 200 -11.78 9.11 -17.80
C LEU A 200 -12.56 10.13 -16.97
N PRO A 201 -13.38 11.00 -17.61
CA PRO A 201 -14.10 12.07 -16.92
C PRO A 201 -14.89 11.63 -15.67
N PRO A 202 -15.57 10.45 -15.66
CA PRO A 202 -16.23 9.97 -14.44
C PRO A 202 -15.28 9.73 -13.26
N LEU A 203 -14.04 9.29 -13.51
CA LEU A 203 -13.03 9.11 -12.47
C LEU A 203 -12.49 10.47 -12.02
N ALA A 204 -12.17 11.36 -12.96
CA ALA A 204 -11.70 12.70 -12.66
C ALA A 204 -12.68 13.47 -11.76
N GLN A 205 -13.99 13.38 -12.04
CA GLN A 205 -15.03 14.01 -11.21
C GLN A 205 -15.07 13.48 -9.77
N ARG A 206 -14.81 12.19 -9.55
CA ARG A 206 -14.79 11.59 -8.21
C ARG A 206 -13.57 12.00 -7.40
N LEU A 207 -12.45 12.22 -8.08
CA LEU A 207 -11.19 12.61 -7.46
C LEU A 207 -11.01 14.13 -7.41
N ALA A 208 -11.86 14.92 -8.07
CA ALA A 208 -11.73 16.37 -8.13
C ALA A 208 -11.64 16.98 -6.73
N THR A 209 -10.56 17.71 -6.48
CA THR A 209 -10.30 18.44 -5.23
C THR A 209 -9.76 19.81 -5.61
N ASP A 210 -10.24 20.87 -4.94
CA ASP A 210 -9.79 22.23 -5.19
C ASP A 210 -8.55 22.55 -4.35
N PHE A 211 -7.42 22.73 -5.03
CA PHE A 211 -6.14 23.13 -4.42
C PHE A 211 -5.73 24.57 -4.76
N THR A 212 -6.65 25.39 -5.28
CA THR A 212 -6.39 26.79 -5.66
C THR A 212 -6.25 27.73 -4.46
N THR A 213 -6.77 27.33 -3.31
CA THR A 213 -6.69 28.10 -2.06
C THR A 213 -5.40 27.81 -1.29
N ASP A 214 -5.13 28.62 -0.26
CA ASP A 214 -3.96 28.47 0.60
C ASP A 214 -3.92 27.08 1.26
N ALA A 215 -2.82 26.36 1.03
CA ALA A 215 -2.61 24.98 1.47
C ALA A 215 -2.77 24.76 2.97
N ARG A 216 -2.60 25.80 3.78
CA ARG A 216 -2.80 25.72 5.23
C ARG A 216 -4.25 25.43 5.62
N PHE A 217 -5.20 25.66 4.72
CA PHE A 217 -6.63 25.48 4.94
C PHE A 217 -7.23 24.35 4.07
N ASP A 218 -6.39 23.51 3.45
CA ASP A 218 -6.84 22.33 2.71
C ASP A 218 -7.70 21.44 3.63
N ASN A 219 -8.83 20.95 3.10
CA ASN A 219 -9.75 20.13 3.88
C ASN A 219 -9.18 18.70 4.06
N PRO A 220 -8.87 18.26 5.31
CA PRO A 220 -8.31 16.93 5.54
C PRO A 220 -9.30 15.78 5.29
N ARG A 221 -10.58 16.09 5.03
CA ARG A 221 -11.62 15.13 4.66
C ARG A 221 -11.91 15.11 3.16
N ALA A 222 -11.16 15.88 2.36
CA ALA A 222 -11.25 15.82 0.91
C ALA A 222 -10.76 14.46 0.38
N VAL A 223 -11.13 14.14 -0.86
CA VAL A 223 -10.75 12.89 -1.51
C VAL A 223 -9.25 12.85 -1.86
N GLN A 224 -8.63 14.00 -2.06
CA GLN A 224 -7.18 14.14 -2.20
C GLN A 224 -6.59 14.96 -1.04
N LEU A 225 -5.39 14.57 -0.62
CA LEU A 225 -4.58 15.31 0.33
C LEU A 225 -3.30 15.77 -0.37
N ARG A 226 -3.11 17.09 -0.49
CA ARG A 226 -1.88 17.66 -1.02
C ARG A 226 -0.78 17.52 0.03
N LEU A 227 0.31 16.85 -0.34
CA LEU A 227 1.52 16.81 0.45
C LEU A 227 2.41 18.00 0.07
N PRO A 228 2.60 18.99 0.95
CA PRO A 228 3.48 20.11 0.65
C PRO A 228 4.92 19.61 0.53
N GLY A 229 5.68 20.25 -0.35
CA GLY A 229 7.12 20.00 -0.48
C GLY A 229 7.87 20.26 0.84
N PHE A 230 9.10 19.76 0.90
CA PHE A 230 9.97 20.06 2.04
C PHE A 230 10.37 21.53 2.02
N ASP A 231 10.35 22.16 3.19
CA ASP A 231 11.07 23.41 3.43
C ASP A 231 12.42 23.11 4.10
N LEU A 232 13.23 24.15 4.32
CA LEU A 232 14.53 24.02 4.99
C LEU A 232 14.42 23.39 6.39
N ASN A 233 13.39 23.72 7.14
CA ASN A 233 13.22 23.24 8.51
C ASN A 233 12.89 21.74 8.52
N ARG A 234 11.95 21.31 7.68
CA ARG A 234 11.57 19.91 7.47
C ARG A 234 12.73 19.10 6.88
N LEU A 235 13.53 19.70 6.00
CA LEU A 235 14.71 19.02 5.45
C LEU A 235 15.78 18.80 6.53
N GLY A 236 16.03 19.79 7.39
CA GLY A 236 16.91 19.65 8.54
C GLY A 236 16.40 18.62 9.54
N GLU A 237 15.09 18.60 9.83
CA GLU A 237 14.45 17.59 10.69
C GLU A 237 14.60 16.18 10.10
N LEU A 238 14.31 16.01 8.81
CA LEU A 238 14.54 14.76 8.09
C LEU A 238 16.00 14.31 8.18
N GLY A 239 16.95 15.24 7.99
CA GLY A 239 18.38 14.94 8.10
C GLY A 239 18.79 14.48 9.49
N ARG A 240 18.30 15.13 10.55
CA ARG A 240 18.56 14.73 11.94
C ARG A 240 18.00 13.35 12.23
N ASN A 241 16.73 13.10 11.87
CA ASN A 241 16.09 11.79 12.07
C ASN A 241 16.86 10.67 11.33
N VAL A 242 17.33 10.92 10.11
CA VAL A 242 18.11 9.93 9.35
C VAL A 242 19.50 9.73 9.95
N ARG A 243 20.19 10.79 10.38
CA ARG A 243 21.47 10.67 11.09
C ARG A 243 21.29 9.85 12.38
N ASP A 244 20.29 10.17 13.19
CA ASP A 244 20.08 9.51 14.48
C ASP A 244 19.75 8.02 14.30
N LEU A 245 18.99 7.69 13.25
CA LEU A 245 18.77 6.30 12.84
C LEU A 245 20.07 5.62 12.42
N TYR A 246 20.89 6.29 11.60
CA TYR A 246 22.18 5.77 11.14
C TYR A 246 23.14 5.49 12.31
N VAL A 247 23.22 6.41 13.28
CA VAL A 247 24.06 6.31 14.48
C VAL A 247 23.74 5.05 15.29
N GLY A 248 22.48 4.58 15.28
CA GLY A 248 22.06 3.37 15.99
C GLY A 248 22.80 2.10 15.59
N ASP A 249 23.25 2.02 14.33
CA ASP A 249 23.94 0.85 13.76
C ASP A 249 25.38 1.16 13.30
N ALA A 250 25.89 2.37 13.58
CA ALA A 250 27.21 2.83 13.14
C ALA A 250 28.36 2.16 13.91
N LYS A 251 29.55 2.07 13.29
CA LYS A 251 30.75 1.54 13.96
C LYS A 251 31.33 2.53 14.97
N GLU A 252 31.31 3.82 14.62
CA GLU A 252 31.90 4.91 15.39
C GLU A 252 30.86 6.02 15.67
N PRO A 253 29.80 5.73 16.45
CA PRO A 253 28.65 6.62 16.64
C PRO A 253 29.03 7.96 17.29
N GLU A 254 29.99 7.96 18.21
CA GLU A 254 30.46 9.18 18.88
C GLU A 254 31.14 10.15 17.90
N ARG A 255 31.89 9.62 16.92
CA ARG A 255 32.55 10.44 15.90
C ARG A 255 31.53 11.08 14.97
N ILE A 256 30.50 10.34 14.58
CA ILE A 256 29.39 10.86 13.78
C ILE A 256 28.67 11.98 14.54
N ALA A 257 28.30 11.74 15.80
CA ALA A 257 27.62 12.75 16.62
C ALA A 257 28.45 14.03 16.80
N ALA A 258 29.78 13.89 16.91
CA ALA A 258 30.70 15.03 17.05
C ALA A 258 30.93 15.80 15.73
N ARG A 259 31.07 15.09 14.60
CA ARG A 259 31.43 15.70 13.29
C ARG A 259 30.20 16.12 12.48
N VAL A 260 29.06 15.47 12.68
CA VAL A 260 27.79 15.66 11.97
C VAL A 260 26.70 16.09 12.95
N ASP A 261 26.99 17.12 13.72
CA ASP A 261 26.04 17.74 14.65
C ASP A 261 24.84 18.40 13.93
N ASP A 262 23.85 18.85 14.70
CA ASP A 262 22.64 19.47 14.14
C ASP A 262 22.96 20.69 13.26
N ALA A 263 23.97 21.46 13.65
CA ALA A 263 24.42 22.62 12.90
C ALA A 263 24.96 22.23 11.52
N TYR A 264 25.72 21.14 11.43
CA TYR A 264 26.20 20.62 10.15
C TYR A 264 25.04 20.15 9.26
N VAL A 265 24.08 19.41 9.83
CA VAL A 265 22.92 18.92 9.06
C VAL A 265 22.13 20.09 8.47
N ASP A 266 21.92 21.15 9.24
CA ASP A 266 21.25 22.37 8.76
C ASP A 266 22.10 23.12 7.71
N GLU A 267 23.42 23.17 7.87
CA GLU A 267 24.34 23.75 6.88
C GLU A 267 24.29 22.99 5.56
N LEU A 268 24.35 21.65 5.61
CA LEU A 268 24.23 20.78 4.45
C LEU A 268 22.87 20.98 3.76
N ALA A 269 21.78 21.07 4.53
CA ALA A 269 20.44 21.33 4.00
C ALA A 269 20.42 22.67 3.24
N ARG A 270 20.92 23.75 3.85
CA ARG A 270 21.02 25.07 3.20
C ARG A 270 21.91 25.07 1.97
N ALA A 271 23.02 24.35 2.00
CA ALA A 271 23.94 24.29 0.86
C ALA A 271 23.32 23.53 -0.33
N VAL A 272 22.62 22.43 -0.07
CA VAL A 272 21.93 21.66 -1.11
C VAL A 272 20.77 22.46 -1.71
N THR A 273 20.00 23.19 -0.91
CA THR A 273 18.89 24.02 -1.42
C THR A 273 19.39 25.32 -2.06
N GLY A 274 20.42 25.96 -1.50
CA GLY A 274 20.97 27.23 -1.96
C GLY A 274 21.78 27.10 -3.25
N GLY A 275 22.43 25.95 -3.46
CA GLY A 275 23.12 25.61 -4.71
C GLY A 275 22.20 25.49 -5.93
N MET A 276 20.88 25.47 -5.73
CA MET A 276 19.86 25.49 -6.81
C MET A 276 19.44 26.91 -7.20
N GLY A 277 20.34 27.89 -7.07
CA GLY A 277 20.13 29.25 -7.58
C GLY A 277 19.17 30.11 -6.76
N GLY A 278 19.03 29.85 -5.46
CA GLY A 278 18.13 30.62 -4.58
C GLY A 278 16.63 30.38 -4.81
N LYS A 279 16.27 29.46 -5.71
CA LYS A 279 14.89 29.05 -5.97
C LYS A 279 14.56 27.85 -5.09
N VAL A 280 13.42 27.88 -4.43
CA VAL A 280 12.97 26.94 -3.39
C VAL A 280 12.57 25.60 -4.03
N GLY A 281 13.54 24.88 -4.59
CA GLY A 281 13.41 23.48 -4.94
C GLY A 281 14.18 22.65 -3.94
N VAL A 282 13.52 22.18 -2.88
CA VAL A 282 14.13 21.23 -1.97
C VAL A 282 14.10 19.86 -2.64
N ALA A 283 15.27 19.22 -2.81
CA ALA A 283 15.37 17.84 -3.29
C ALA A 283 15.80 16.92 -2.14
N PRO A 284 14.84 16.39 -1.35
CA PRO A 284 15.14 15.54 -0.19
C PRO A 284 16.01 14.34 -0.55
N ARG A 285 15.77 13.73 -1.71
CA ARG A 285 16.54 12.58 -2.18
C ARG A 285 18.01 12.91 -2.41
N VAL A 286 18.32 14.06 -3.02
CA VAL A 286 19.71 14.50 -3.24
C VAL A 286 20.38 14.84 -1.91
N PHE A 287 19.67 15.55 -1.04
CA PHE A 287 20.15 15.88 0.31
C PHE A 287 20.46 14.62 1.10
N LEU A 288 19.53 13.67 1.19
CA LEU A 288 19.71 12.41 1.91
C LEU A 288 20.84 11.56 1.34
N ARG A 289 20.95 11.49 0.01
CA ARG A 289 22.05 10.76 -0.61
C ARG A 289 23.41 11.35 -0.20
N LYS A 290 23.55 12.67 -0.22
CA LYS A 290 24.80 13.34 0.20
C LYS A 290 25.05 13.14 1.69
N LEU A 291 24.02 13.32 2.53
CA LEU A 291 24.12 13.11 3.97
C LEU A 291 24.59 11.68 4.28
N VAL A 292 23.99 10.65 3.69
CA VAL A 292 24.37 9.27 3.99
C VAL A 292 25.70 8.90 3.32
N GLN A 293 25.78 8.96 1.99
CA GLN A 293 26.90 8.40 1.24
C GLN A 293 28.18 9.25 1.27
N ASP A 294 28.02 10.58 1.27
CA ASP A 294 29.17 11.48 1.18
C ASP A 294 29.64 12.00 2.54
N VAL A 295 28.80 11.88 3.58
CA VAL A 295 29.10 12.39 4.93
C VAL A 295 29.11 11.25 5.94
N LEU A 296 27.96 10.63 6.27
CA LEU A 296 27.86 9.67 7.36
C LEU A 296 28.75 8.45 7.16
N ASP A 297 28.68 7.81 5.98
CA ASP A 297 29.50 6.66 5.63
C ASP A 297 31.00 6.98 5.74
N ARG A 298 31.42 8.14 5.25
CA ARG A 298 32.84 8.55 5.27
C ARG A 298 33.32 8.91 6.67
N VAL A 299 32.48 9.54 7.48
CA VAL A 299 32.79 9.81 8.89
C VAL A 299 32.85 8.48 9.66
N ASP A 300 32.03 7.48 9.35
CA ASP A 300 32.06 6.17 10.01
C ASP A 300 33.28 5.34 9.58
N GLU A 301 33.71 5.44 8.32
CA GLU A 301 34.81 4.64 7.78
C GLU A 301 36.20 5.27 7.97
N HIS A 302 36.30 6.60 8.02
CA HIS A 302 37.59 7.31 8.01
C HIS A 302 37.75 8.25 9.20
N GLU A 303 38.68 7.93 10.10
CA GLU A 303 38.93 8.70 11.33
C GLU A 303 39.33 10.17 11.05
N GLU A 304 40.09 10.41 9.99
CA GLU A 304 40.59 11.75 9.63
C GLU A 304 39.57 12.58 8.84
N PHE A 305 38.45 12.00 8.41
CA PHE A 305 37.48 12.70 7.57
C PHE A 305 36.64 13.69 8.38
N ASP A 306 36.98 14.97 8.25
CA ASP A 306 36.11 16.08 8.66
C ASP A 306 35.24 16.59 7.48
N PRO A 307 33.90 16.45 7.54
CA PRO A 307 33.04 16.86 6.45
C PRO A 307 32.98 18.37 6.23
N ARG A 308 33.36 19.20 7.21
CA ARG A 308 33.43 20.66 7.04
C ARG A 308 34.66 21.12 6.27
N VAL A 309 35.72 20.31 6.27
CA VAL A 309 36.99 20.61 5.61
C VAL A 309 37.11 19.88 4.28
N HIS A 310 36.70 18.61 4.26
CA HIS A 310 36.99 17.69 3.17
C HIS A 310 35.83 17.48 2.19
N TYR A 311 34.63 18.01 2.47
CA TYR A 311 33.47 17.89 1.58
C TYR A 311 32.90 19.26 1.17
N PRO A 312 33.38 19.86 0.07
CA PRO A 312 32.73 21.02 -0.51
C PRO A 312 31.38 20.63 -1.11
N VAL A 313 30.29 21.05 -0.47
CA VAL A 313 28.93 20.74 -0.93
C VAL A 313 28.69 21.37 -2.30
N THR A 314 28.59 20.53 -3.33
CA THR A 314 28.23 20.95 -4.69
C THR A 314 27.06 20.10 -5.18
N VAL A 315 26.08 20.75 -5.80
CA VAL A 315 24.93 20.09 -6.44
C VAL A 315 25.04 20.29 -7.94
N LYS A 316 25.13 19.19 -8.70
CA LYS A 316 25.12 19.23 -10.17
C LYS A 316 23.72 18.96 -10.68
N GLY A 317 23.30 19.64 -11.75
CA GLY A 317 21.96 19.44 -12.35
C GLY A 317 21.67 18.00 -12.82
N SER A 318 22.70 17.18 -13.07
CA SER A 318 22.58 15.75 -13.38
C SER A 318 22.16 14.87 -12.21
N GLU A 319 22.20 15.40 -10.98
CA GLU A 319 21.83 14.67 -9.76
C GLU A 319 20.32 14.66 -9.51
N LEU A 320 19.59 15.57 -10.15
CA LEU A 320 18.16 15.75 -10.03
C LEU A 320 17.40 14.79 -10.94
N SER A 321 16.29 14.24 -10.44
CA SER A 321 15.35 13.49 -11.26
C SER A 321 14.65 14.43 -12.26
N GLU A 322 13.95 13.86 -13.24
CA GLU A 322 13.12 14.64 -14.16
C GLU A 322 12.01 15.38 -13.42
N GLU A 323 11.38 14.73 -12.44
CA GLU A 323 10.35 15.31 -11.57
C GLU A 323 10.92 16.45 -10.72
N GLU A 324 12.08 16.25 -10.07
CA GLU A 324 12.74 17.30 -9.28
C GLU A 324 13.15 18.49 -10.17
N ARG A 325 13.59 18.24 -11.41
CA ARG A 325 13.89 19.32 -12.37
C ARG A 325 12.63 20.07 -12.80
N ASN A 326 11.52 19.38 -13.01
CA ASN A 326 10.26 19.99 -13.38
C ASN A 326 9.66 20.78 -12.22
N THR A 327 9.74 20.30 -10.97
CA THR A 327 9.31 21.07 -9.79
C THR A 327 10.17 22.31 -9.56
N VAL A 328 11.46 22.27 -9.90
CA VAL A 328 12.34 23.46 -9.89
C VAL A 328 11.97 24.44 -11.00
N ALA A 329 11.39 23.97 -12.11
CA ALA A 329 11.00 24.79 -13.26
C ALA A 329 9.55 25.34 -13.17
N ASP A 330 8.58 24.59 -12.65
CA ASP A 330 7.14 24.97 -12.56
C ASP A 330 6.89 26.19 -11.64
N VAL A 331 7.81 26.49 -10.73
CA VAL A 331 7.73 27.71 -9.90
C VAL A 331 7.83 28.99 -10.75
N ASP A 332 8.33 28.90 -11.99
CA ASP A 332 8.45 30.04 -12.91
C ASP A 332 7.12 30.40 -13.65
N ASP A 333 6.05 29.59 -13.57
CA ASP A 333 4.82 29.80 -14.38
C ASP A 333 3.62 30.43 -13.63
N ILE A 334 3.83 31.01 -12.44
CA ILE A 334 2.80 31.82 -11.76
C ILE A 334 3.13 33.31 -11.88
N ASP A 335 2.95 33.87 -13.07
CA ASP A 335 2.69 35.31 -13.22
C ASP A 335 1.21 35.54 -12.89
N LEU A 336 0.95 35.97 -11.65
CA LEU A 336 -0.33 36.52 -11.26
C LEU A 336 -0.27 38.05 -11.34
N ASP A 337 -0.58 38.57 -12.54
CA ASP A 337 -1.10 39.94 -12.65
C ASP A 337 -2.49 39.96 -12.01
N LEU A 338 -2.56 40.48 -10.79
CA LEU A 338 -3.83 40.85 -10.15
C LEU A 338 -3.99 42.38 -10.18
N PRO A 339 -5.22 42.88 -10.45
CA PRO A 339 -5.51 44.29 -10.70
C PRO A 339 -5.34 45.22 -9.49
#